data_AF-A0A816MBN6-F1
#
_entry.id   AF-A0A816MBN6-F1
#
_cell.length_a   1.000
_cell.length_b   1.000
_cell.length_c   1.000
_cell.angle_alpha   90.00
_cell.angle_beta   90.00
_cell.angle_gamma   90.00
#
_symmetry.space_group_name_H-M   'P 1'
#
loop_
_entity.id
_entity.type
_entity.pdbx_description
1 polymer ?
#
loop_
_entity_poly.entity_id
_entity_poly.type
_entity_poly.pdbx_seq_one_letter_code
_entity_poly.pdbx_strand_id
1 'polypeptide(L)'
;RKSQTIWRCCRNDCGGRASFDGAIYIKVNDHIHAPNPEETIATEYKSKIVNSAITSHDPPRRIIHEVLLGISKEDGTAVPNYSSSQRTIQRKRKKRNVIAKTEIV
;
A
#
# COMPACT_ATOMS: atom_id res chain seq x y z
N ARG A 1 -27.70 12.74 5.78
CA ARG A 1 -26.47 13.21 5.11
C ARG A 1 -25.64 11.98 4.76
N LYS A 2 -25.33 11.73 3.48
CA LYS A 2 -24.37 10.68 3.13
C LYS A 2 -22.99 11.08 3.69
N SER A 3 -22.29 10.16 4.33
CA SER A 3 -20.93 10.38 4.80
C SER A 3 -20.00 10.50 3.59
N GLN A 4 -19.39 11.67 3.38
CA GLN A 4 -18.44 11.88 2.29
C GLN A 4 -17.02 11.66 2.82
N THR A 5 -16.26 10.79 2.16
CA THR A 5 -14.84 10.61 2.45
C THR A 5 -14.06 11.58 1.56
N ILE A 6 -13.20 12.39 2.16
CA ILE A 6 -12.35 13.34 1.43
C ILE A 6 -10.91 12.86 1.53
N TRP A 7 -10.24 12.75 0.39
CA TRP A 7 -8.83 12.44 0.27
C TRP A 7 -8.05 13.66 -0.18
N ARG A 8 -6.83 13.78 0.35
CA ARG A 8 -5.85 14.80 -0.02
C ARG A 8 -4.63 14.11 -0.62
N CYS A 9 -3.94 14.82 -1.51
CA CYS A 9 -2.63 14.38 -1.97
C CYS A 9 -1.68 14.14 -0.78
N CYS A 10 -0.80 13.15 -0.90
CA CYS A 10 0.20 12.84 0.11
C CYS A 10 1.40 13.80 0.09
N ARG A 11 1.59 14.57 -0.99
CA ARG A 11 2.65 15.59 -1.09
C ARG A 11 2.23 16.84 -0.33
N ASN A 12 3.08 17.31 0.58
CA ASN A 12 2.77 18.40 1.51
C ASN A 12 2.53 19.75 0.81
N ASP A 13 3.15 19.94 -0.36
CA ASP A 13 3.06 21.13 -1.21
C ASP A 13 1.91 21.05 -2.24
N CYS A 14 1.17 19.93 -2.30
CA CYS A 14 0.10 19.74 -3.26
C CYS A 14 -1.29 19.97 -2.65
N GLY A 15 -2.08 20.86 -3.28
CA GLY A 15 -3.47 21.12 -2.92
C GLY A 15 -4.50 20.13 -3.48
N GLY A 16 -4.07 19.07 -4.18
CA GLY A 16 -4.96 18.12 -4.87
C GLY A 16 -5.90 17.39 -3.91
N ARG A 17 -7.18 17.31 -4.29
CA ARG A 17 -8.26 16.73 -3.45
C ARG A 17 -9.23 15.91 -4.29
N ALA A 18 -9.71 14.83 -3.70
CA ALA A 18 -10.79 14.01 -4.24
C ALA A 18 -11.81 13.71 -3.14
N SER A 19 -13.06 13.47 -3.54
CA SER A 19 -14.10 13.02 -2.63
C SER A 19 -14.77 11.76 -3.16
N PHE A 20 -15.22 10.92 -2.24
CA PHE A 20 -15.97 9.71 -2.51
C PHE A 20 -17.21 9.68 -1.61
N ASP A 21 -18.38 9.52 -2.22
CA ASP A 21 -19.67 9.49 -1.51
C ASP A 21 -20.24 8.07 -1.32
N GLY A 22 -19.45 7.05 -1.64
CA GLY A 22 -19.86 5.63 -1.65
C GLY A 22 -20.20 5.10 -3.04
N ALA A 23 -20.43 5.96 -4.03
CA ALA A 23 -20.75 5.57 -5.40
C ALA A 23 -19.85 6.22 -6.44
N ILE A 24 -19.50 7.50 -6.27
CA ILE A 24 -18.82 8.30 -7.28
C ILE A 24 -17.55 8.93 -6.72
N TYR A 25 -16.49 8.89 -7.53
CA TYR A 25 -15.28 9.67 -7.31
C TYR A 25 -15.41 11.04 -7.97
N ILE A 26 -15.28 12.10 -7.17
CA ILE A 26 -15.32 13.48 -7.64
C ILE A 26 -13.97 14.12 -7.38
N LYS A 27 -13.32 14.59 -8.44
CA LYS A 27 -12.13 15.44 -8.35
C LYS A 27 -12.57 16.81 -7.81
N VAL A 28 -11.98 17.23 -6.69
CA VAL A 28 -12.32 18.49 -6.01
C VAL A 28 -11.31 19.58 -6.37
N ASN A 29 -10.03 19.23 -6.41
CA ASN A 29 -8.97 20.16 -6.80
C ASN A 29 -7.86 19.43 -7.56
N ASP A 30 -7.24 20.14 -8.49
CA ASP A 30 -6.22 19.62 -9.39
C ASP A 30 -4.86 19.51 -8.70
N HIS A 31 -4.03 18.59 -9.20
CA HIS A 31 -2.66 18.45 -8.75
C HIS A 31 -1.76 19.45 -9.49
N ILE A 32 -0.79 20.02 -8.78
CA ILE A 32 0.26 20.87 -9.36
C ILE A 32 1.49 20.09 -9.84
N HIS A 33 1.38 18.75 -9.88
CA HIS A 33 2.47 17.87 -10.26
C HIS A 33 1.93 16.68 -11.06
N ALA A 34 2.78 16.11 -11.91
CA ALA A 34 2.50 14.84 -12.55
C ALA A 34 2.55 13.69 -11.54
N PRO A 35 1.88 12.56 -11.81
CA PRO A 35 2.11 11.31 -11.08
C PRO A 35 3.57 10.89 -11.18
N ASN A 36 4.13 10.34 -10.09
CA ASN A 36 5.42 9.67 -10.13
C ASN A 36 5.21 8.15 -10.34
N PRO A 37 5.62 7.59 -11.48
CA PRO A 37 5.42 6.17 -11.77
C PRO A 37 6.14 5.27 -10.77
N GLU A 38 7.36 5.61 -10.36
CA GLU A 38 8.14 4.82 -9.41
C GLU A 38 7.47 4.75 -8.03
N GLU A 39 6.96 5.88 -7.53
CA GLU A 39 6.19 5.92 -6.27
C GLU A 39 4.92 5.07 -6.35
N THR A 40 4.25 5.09 -7.51
CA THR A 40 3.04 4.30 -7.75
C THR A 40 3.36 2.81 -7.67
N ILE A 41 4.36 2.36 -8.43
CA ILE A 41 4.82 0.97 -8.45
C ILE A 41 5.24 0.51 -7.06
N ALA A 42 6.07 1.30 -6.36
CA ALA A 42 6.53 0.99 -5.02
C ALA A 42 5.37 0.86 -4.02
N THR A 43 4.35 1.73 -4.15
CA THR A 43 3.17 1.74 -3.29
C THR A 43 2.28 0.52 -3.56
N GLU A 44 2.03 0.19 -4.82
CA GLU A 44 1.27 -1.00 -5.22
C GLU A 44 1.96 -2.29 -4.76
N TYR A 45 3.27 -2.41 -5.00
CA TYR A 45 4.09 -3.51 -4.52
C TYR A 45 3.96 -3.68 -3.00
N LYS A 46 4.14 -2.58 -2.25
CA LYS A 46 4.05 -2.59 -0.79
C LYS A 46 2.64 -2.99 -0.32
N SER A 47 1.59 -2.53 -1.00
CA SER A 47 0.20 -2.90 -0.70
C SER A 47 0.01 -4.41 -0.83
N LYS A 48 0.47 -5.02 -1.94
CA LYS A 48 0.43 -6.47 -2.15
C LYS A 48 1.20 -7.24 -1.09
N ILE A 49 2.43 -6.82 -0.77
CA ILE A 49 3.24 -7.42 0.32
C ILE A 49 2.51 -7.38 1.66
N VAL A 50 1.91 -6.23 2.01
CA VAL A 50 1.18 -6.07 3.27
C VAL A 50 -0.05 -6.96 3.32
N ASN A 51 -0.83 -7.03 2.23
CA ASN A 51 -2.01 -7.88 2.14
C ASN A 51 -1.61 -9.35 2.30
N SER A 52 -0.63 -9.84 1.52
CA SER A 52 -0.15 -11.22 1.62
C SER A 52 0.44 -11.54 3.00
N ALA A 53 1.12 -10.59 3.65
CA ALA A 53 1.64 -10.79 5.00
C ALA A 53 0.54 -10.99 6.06
N ILE A 54 -0.62 -10.36 5.86
CA ILE A 54 -1.76 -10.41 6.78
C ILE A 54 -2.61 -11.66 6.51
N THR A 55 -2.76 -12.07 5.26
CA THR A 55 -3.64 -13.18 4.86
C THR A 55 -2.94 -14.54 4.82
N SER A 56 -1.66 -14.59 4.47
CA SER A 56 -0.89 -15.84 4.31
C SER A 56 0.11 -16.10 5.45
N HIS A 57 0.42 -17.38 5.66
CA HIS A 57 1.47 -17.89 6.55
C HIS A 57 2.78 -18.24 5.82
N ASP A 58 2.84 -18.03 4.50
CA ASP A 58 4.00 -18.37 3.66
C ASP A 58 5.30 -17.70 4.13
N PRO A 59 6.47 -18.30 3.88
CA PRO A 59 7.73 -17.66 4.24
C PRO A 59 7.92 -16.33 3.47
N PRO A 60 8.58 -15.31 4.05
CA PRO A 60 8.77 -14.01 3.40
C PRO A 60 9.35 -14.10 1.99
N ARG A 61 10.28 -15.04 1.76
CA ARG A 61 10.88 -15.28 0.45
C ARG A 61 9.84 -15.61 -0.62
N ARG A 62 8.86 -16.47 -0.29
CA ARG A 62 7.80 -16.87 -1.22
C ARG A 62 6.87 -15.72 -1.53
N ILE A 63 6.42 -14.99 -0.50
CA ILE A 63 5.55 -13.82 -0.67
C ILE A 63 6.22 -12.77 -1.56
N ILE A 64 7.49 -12.44 -1.28
CA ILE A 64 8.24 -11.45 -2.07
C ILE A 64 8.36 -11.91 -3.52
N HIS A 65 8.71 -13.18 -3.75
CA HIS A 65 8.82 -13.74 -5.09
C HIS A 65 7.49 -13.67 -5.85
N GLU A 66 6.40 -14.11 -5.26
CA GLU A 66 5.06 -14.09 -5.89
C GLU A 66 4.62 -12.67 -6.25
N VAL A 67 4.89 -11.69 -5.41
CA VAL A 67 4.56 -10.29 -5.73
C VAL A 67 5.46 -9.75 -6.85
N LEU A 68 6.75 -10.10 -6.86
CA LEU A 68 7.68 -9.70 -7.92
C LEU A 68 7.32 -10.27 -9.30
N LEU A 69 6.71 -11.46 -9.37
CA LEU A 69 6.23 -12.03 -10.64
C LEU A 69 5.18 -11.13 -11.34
N GLY A 70 4.49 -10.27 -10.59
CA GLY A 70 3.51 -9.33 -11.14
C GLY A 70 4.07 -7.97 -11.51
N ILE A 71 5.40 -7.79 -11.52
CA ILE A 71 6.07 -6.52 -11.81
C ILE A 71 6.94 -6.72 -13.06
N SER A 72 6.94 -5.72 -13.95
CA SER A 72 7.80 -5.74 -15.14
C SER A 72 9.28 -5.70 -14.73
N LYS A 73 10.19 -6.14 -15.60
CA LYS A 73 11.63 -6.11 -15.26
C LYS A 73 12.15 -4.69 -15.19
N GLU A 74 11.58 -3.82 -16.02
CA GLU A 74 11.90 -2.41 -16.17
C GLU A 74 11.52 -1.63 -14.90
N ASP A 75 10.44 -2.03 -14.24
CA ASP A 75 9.94 -1.43 -12.99
C ASP A 75 10.66 -1.96 -11.73
N GLY A 76 11.56 -2.94 -11.88
CA GLY A 76 12.24 -3.60 -10.77
C GLY A 76 13.17 -2.69 -9.96
N THR A 77 13.53 -1.53 -10.47
CA THR A 77 14.32 -0.52 -9.75
C THR A 77 13.49 0.30 -8.76
N ALA A 78 12.18 0.43 -9.01
CA ALA A 78 11.28 1.19 -8.15
C ALA A 78 10.88 0.43 -6.88
N VAL A 79 11.07 -0.90 -6.85
CA VAL A 79 10.65 -1.71 -5.70
C VAL A 79 11.66 -1.67 -4.54
N PRO A 80 11.19 -1.70 -3.29
CA PRO A 80 12.06 -1.83 -2.14
C PRO A 80 12.90 -3.11 -2.19
N ASN A 81 14.12 -3.03 -1.67
CA ASN A 81 14.98 -4.21 -1.55
C ASN A 81 14.36 -5.32 -0.68
N TYR A 82 14.90 -6.53 -0.84
CA TYR A 82 14.43 -7.73 -0.16
C TYR A 82 14.37 -7.57 1.37
N SER A 83 15.42 -7.02 1.99
CA SER A 83 15.50 -6.88 3.46
C SER A 83 14.44 -5.91 4.01
N SER A 84 14.09 -4.86 3.27
CA SER A 84 13.00 -3.94 3.60
C SER A 84 11.64 -4.62 3.51
N SER A 85 11.42 -5.38 2.43
CA SER A 85 10.19 -6.16 2.22
C SER A 85 9.99 -7.23 3.31
N GLN A 86 11.05 -7.97 3.64
CA GLN A 86 11.04 -8.97 4.71
C GLN A 86 10.70 -8.36 6.07
N ARG A 87 11.33 -7.23 6.42
CA ARG A 87 11.02 -6.50 7.66
C ARG A 87 9.56 -6.05 7.72
N THR A 88 9.01 -5.62 6.59
CA THR A 88 7.59 -5.24 6.49
C THR A 88 6.68 -6.42 6.79
N ILE A 89 6.94 -7.59 6.19
CA ILE A 89 6.16 -8.82 6.43
C ILE A 89 6.21 -9.22 7.92
N GLN A 90 7.41 -9.28 8.49
CA GLN A 90 7.61 -9.65 9.90
C GLN A 90 6.86 -8.71 10.85
N ARG A 91 6.93 -7.39 10.62
CA ARG A 91 6.22 -6.39 11.43
C ARG A 91 4.71 -6.54 11.34
N LYS A 92 4.16 -6.74 10.15
CA LYS A 92 2.71 -6.92 9.95
C LYS A 92 2.20 -8.18 10.64
N ARG A 93 2.93 -9.29 10.53
CA ARG A 93 2.61 -10.55 11.24
C ARG A 93 2.69 -10.40 12.75
N LYS A 94 3.74 -9.75 13.27
CA LYS A 94 3.85 -9.46 14.70
C LYS A 94 2.64 -8.66 15.19
N LYS A 95 2.25 -7.60 14.48
CA LYS A 95 1.07 -6.79 14.82
C LYS A 95 -0.21 -7.62 14.83
N ARG A 96 -0.42 -8.47 13.81
CA ARG A 96 -1.58 -9.39 13.75
C ARG A 96 -1.64 -10.31 14.97
N ASN A 97 -0.51 -10.91 15.34
CA ASN A 97 -0.43 -11.82 16.49
C ASN A 97 -0.62 -11.08 17.83
N VAL A 98 -0.26 -9.80 17.93
CA VAL A 98 -0.55 -8.98 19.11
C VAL A 98 -2.05 -8.71 19.22
N ILE A 99 -2.69 -8.26 18.14
CA ILE A 99 -4.14 -7.98 18.12
C ILE A 99 -4.94 -9.23 18.48
N ALA A 100 -4.63 -10.37 17.85
CA ALA A 100 -5.31 -11.64 18.13
C ALA A 100 -5.16 -12.09 19.59
N LYS A 101 -4.07 -11.72 20.28
CA LYS A 101 -3.91 -12.02 21.71
C LYS A 101 -4.70 -11.08 22.61
N THR A 102 -4.91 -9.84 22.19
CA THR A 102 -5.66 -8.83 22.96
C THR A 102 -7.18 -9.05 22.87
N GLU A 103 -7.68 -9.62 21.78
CA GLU A 103 -9.12 -9.92 21.59
C GLU A 103 -9.60 -11.20 22.33
N ILE A 104 -8.68 -11.96 22.93
CA ILE A 104 -8.98 -13.21 23.65
C ILE A 104 -9.00 -12.99 25.19
N VAL A 105 -8.79 -11.76 25.66
CA VAL A 105 -8.80 -11.39 27.09
C VAL A 105 -10.08 -10.64 27.45
#